data_AF-A0A1L3Q1M4-F1
#
_entry.id   AF-A0A1L3Q1M4-F1
#
_cell.length_a   1.000
_cell.length_b   1.000
_cell.length_c   1.000
_cell.angle_alpha   90.00
_cell.angle_beta   90.00
_cell.angle_gamma   90.00
#
_symmetry.space_group_name_H-M   'P 1'
#
loop_
_entity.id
_entity.type
_entity.pdbx_description
1 polymer ?
#
loop_
_entity_poly.entity_id
_entity_poly.type
_entity_poly.pdbx_seq_one_letter_code
_entity_poly.pdbx_strand_id
1 'polypeptide(L)' 'MTHTKDRNIVVDIERNRLRVIISHGEDEEIIKLSVGEARTLHQALGEKLEDYEQRQNLRID' A
#
# COMPACT_ATOMS: atom_id res chain seq x y z
N MET A 1 -25.84 1.47 11.10
CA MET A 1 -24.86 2.40 10.51
C MET A 1 -23.49 1.84 10.83
N THR A 2 -22.90 1.13 9.87
CA THR A 2 -21.62 0.43 10.08
C THR A 2 -20.53 1.49 10.08
N HIS A 3 -19.85 1.70 11.19
CA HIS A 3 -18.64 2.52 11.23
C HIS A 3 -17.64 1.91 10.24
N THR A 4 -17.47 2.53 9.08
CA THR A 4 -16.30 2.31 8.25
C THR A 4 -15.13 2.75 9.10
N LYS A 5 -14.46 1.82 9.79
CA LYS A 5 -13.20 2.10 10.49
C LYS A 5 -12.24 2.57 9.39
N ASP A 6 -11.97 3.86 9.34
CA ASP A 6 -11.15 4.47 8.29
C ASP A 6 -9.79 3.78 8.26
N ARG A 7 -9.53 3.05 7.18
CA ARG A 7 -8.23 2.43 6.96
C ARG A 7 -7.23 3.53 6.66
N ASN A 8 -6.16 3.60 7.43
CA ASN A 8 -5.06 4.53 7.17
C ASN A 8 -3.82 3.74 6.76
N ILE A 9 -3.11 4.20 5.72
CA ILE A 9 -1.85 3.62 5.29
C ILE A 9 -0.79 4.72 5.31
N VAL A 10 0.25 4.52 6.11
CA VAL A 10 1.36 5.47 6.29
C VAL A 10 2.67 4.78 5.91
N VAL A 11 3.54 5.50 5.22
CA VAL A 11 4.90 5.05 4.93
C VAL A 11 5.89 6.00 5.60
N ASP A 12 6.80 5.46 6.41
CA ASP A 12 7.82 6.23 7.10
C ASP A 12 9.22 5.59 7.00
N ILE A 13 10.22 6.26 7.58
CA ILE A 13 11.61 5.78 7.64
C ILE A 13 12.00 5.57 9.11
N GLU A 14 12.38 4.35 9.45
CA GLU A 14 12.97 4.00 10.75
C GLU A 14 14.42 3.54 10.55
N ARG A 15 15.37 4.42 10.89
CA ARG A 15 16.82 4.20 10.71
C ARG A 15 17.17 3.89 9.25
N ASN A 16 17.46 2.62 8.94
CA ASN A 16 17.84 2.12 7.62
C ASN A 16 16.73 1.25 6.98
N ARG A 17 15.51 1.30 7.51
CA ARG A 17 14.35 0.57 7.01
C ARG A 17 13.22 1.54 6.66
N LEU A 18 12.42 1.19 5.66
CA LEU A 18 11.12 1.81 5.42
C LEU A 18 10.06 1.02 6.19
N ARG A 19 9.08 1.70 6.76
CA ARG A 19 7.91 1.03 7.36
C ARG A 19 6.68 1.34 6.56
N VAL A 20 5.86 0.32 6.34
CA VAL A 20 4.48 0.47 5.90
C VAL A 20 3.62 0.15 7.11
N ILE A 21 2.80 1.11 7.51
CA ILE A 21 1.89 1.01 8.65
C ILE A 21 0.48 1.03 8.11
N ILE A 22 -0.30 -0.01 8.41
CA ILE A 22 -1.70 -0.14 8.01
C ILE A 22 -2.54 -0.19 9.29
N SER A 23 -3.36 0.84 9.51
CA SER A 23 -4.23 0.93 10.68
C SER A 23 -5.67 0.55 10.31
N HIS A 24 -6.29 -0.29 11.15
CA HIS A 24 -7.66 -0.77 11.06
C HIS A 24 -8.45 -0.40 12.33
N GLY A 25 -8.65 0.90 12.55
CA GLY A 25 -9.27 1.42 13.77
C GLY A 25 -8.37 1.22 15.00
N GLU A 26 -8.58 0.12 15.72
CA GLU A 26 -7.79 -0.21 16.93
C GLU A 26 -6.62 -1.16 16.64
N ASP A 27 -6.64 -1.85 15.50
CA ASP A 27 -5.58 -2.76 15.09
C ASP A 27 -4.57 -2.07 14.18
N GLU A 28 -3.30 -2.47 14.25
CA GLU A 28 -2.23 -1.96 13.40
C GLU A 28 -1.35 -3.10 12.89
N GLU A 29 -1.05 -3.07 11.59
CA GLU A 29 -0.04 -3.91 10.96
C GLU A 29 1.16 -3.06 10.54
N ILE A 30 2.36 -3.46 10.96
CA ILE A 30 3.62 -2.78 10.64
C ILE A 30 4.51 -3.74 9.85
N ILE A 31 4.84 -3.36 8.63
CA ILE A 31 5.78 -4.09 7.78
C ILE A 31 7.07 -3.27 7.68
N LYS A 32 8.19 -3.83 8.16
CA LYS A 32 9.52 -3.19 8.07
C LYS A 32 10.29 -3.76 6.89
N LEU A 33 10.55 -2.94 5.89
CA LEU A 33 11.25 -3.29 4.66
C LEU A 33 12.67 -2.72 4.68
N SER A 34 13.62 -3.51 4.20
CA SER A 34 14.89 -2.96 3.72
C SER A 34 14.64 -2.08 2.48
N VAL A 35 15.64 -1.25 2.14
CA VAL A 35 15.56 -0.40 0.93
C VAL A 35 15.36 -1.23 -0.35
N GLY A 36 15.96 -2.42 -0.42
CA GLY A 36 15.80 -3.34 -1.55
C GLY A 36 14.36 -3.87 -1.65
N GLU A 37 13.82 -4.40 -0.55
CA GLU A 37 12.45 -4.90 -0.49
C GLU A 37 11.42 -3.80 -0.79
N ALA A 38 11.65 -2.58 -0.30
CA ALA A 38 10.79 -1.44 -0.58
C ALA A 38 10.78 -1.07 -2.07
N ARG A 39 11.93 -1.13 -2.76
CA ARG A 39 12.01 -0.90 -4.21
C ARG A 39 11.26 -1.98 -4.98
N THR A 40 11.44 -3.25 -4.59
CA THR A 40 10.72 -4.38 -5.21
C THR A 40 9.21 -4.22 -5.02
N LEU A 41 8.76 -3.86 -3.81
CA LEU A 41 7.35 -3.61 -3.52
C LEU A 41 6.79 -2.43 -4.35
N HIS A 42 7.53 -1.32 -4.44
CA HIS A 42 7.13 -0.18 -5.26
C HIS A 42 6.93 -0.60 -6.73
N GLN A 43 7.87 -1.35 -7.30
CA GLN A 43 7.77 -1.77 -8.70
C GLN A 43 6.54 -2.67 -8.90
N ALA A 44 6.36 -3.68 -8.06
CA ALA A 44 5.23 -4.60 -8.17
C ALA A 44 3.87 -3.89 -7.99
N LEU A 45 3.79 -2.91 -7.08
CA LEU A 45 2.59 -2.09 -6.90
C LEU A 45 2.32 -1.22 -8.13
N GLY A 46 3.33 -0.57 -8.69
CA GLY A 46 3.20 0.25 -9.90
C GLY A 46 2.66 -0.57 -11.08
N GLU A 47 3.26 -1.73 -11.36
CA GLU A 47 2.82 -2.64 -12.42
C GLU A 47 1.35 -3.07 -12.24
N LYS A 48 0.92 -3.34 -11.00
CA LYS A 48 -0.48 -3.75 -10.72
C LYS A 48 -1.48 -2.61 -10.81
N LEU A 49 -1.06 -1.38 -10.49
CA LEU A 49 -1.89 -0.20 -10.67
C LEU A 49 -2.09 0.11 -12.16
N GLU A 50 -1.02 0.05 -12.96
CA GLU A 50 -1.10 0.20 -14.41
C GLU A 50 -2.02 -0.86 -15.05
N ASP A 51 -1.82 -2.14 -14.67
CA ASP A 51 -2.70 -3.25 -15.09
C ASP A 51 -4.18 -2.96 -14.75
N TYR A 52 -4.44 -2.39 -13.58
CA TYR A 52 -5.80 -2.09 -13.12
C TYR A 52 -6.44 -0.96 -13.93
N GLU A 53 -5.71 0.13 -14.14
CA GLU A 53 -6.18 1.30 -14.91
C GLU A 53 -6.49 0.92 -16.36
N GLN A 54 -5.63 0.13 -16.99
CA GLN A 54 -5.87 -0.39 -18.34
C GLN A 54 -7.17 -1.21 -18.42
N ARG A 55 -7.44 -2.06 -17.41
CA ARG A 55 -8.68 -2.86 -17.35
C ARG A 55 -9.93 -2.04 -17.10
N GLN A 56 -9.84 -0.94 -16.34
CA GLN A 56 -10.97 -0.03 -16.18
C GLN A 56 -11.27 0.70 -17.49
N ASN A 57 -10.24 1.16 -18.22
CA ASN A 57 -10.44 1.82 -19.51
C ASN A 57 -11.06 0.89 -20.57
N LEU A 58 -10.73 -0.40 -20.57
CA LEU A 58 -11.36 -1.41 -21.45
C LEU A 58 -12.84 -1.68 -21.13
N ARG A 59 -13.36 -1.19 -20.00
CA ARG A 59 -14.75 -1.42 -19.55
C ARG A 59 -15.69 -0.26 -19.85
N ILE A 60 -15.16 0.86 -20.37
CA ILE A 60 -15.91 2.09 -20.68
C ILE A 60 -16.19 2.19 -22.20
N ASP A 61 -15.69 1.26 -23.02
CA ASP A 61 -15.99 1.14 -24.45
C ASP A 61 -17.05 0.04 -24.70
#